data_AF-A0A0P1IND5-F1
#
_entry.id   AF-A0A0P1IND5-F1
#
_cell.length_a   1.000
_cell.length_b   1.000
_cell.length_c   1.000
_cell.angle_alpha   90.00
_cell.angle_beta   90.00
_cell.angle_gamma   90.00
#
_symmetry.space_group_name_H-M   'P 1'
#
loop_
_entity.id
_entity.type
_entity.pdbx_description
1 polymer ?
#
loop_
_entity_poly.entity_id
_entity_poly.type
_entity_poly.pdbx_seq_one_letter_code
_entity_poly.pdbx_strand_id
1 'polypeptide(L)'
;MHLNALIGNRPMLDLTNLRKDLNEAYDLKPNPELADSMQDIYQTMDRVISPADWAIYAPYVKAINDLKKERNAVILGHNYMTPEIFHGVSDFVGDSLQLAMQAGKVEADVIVQAGVHFMAETSKILSPEKTVLMPDMAAGCSLAESITAEGIEEMRAKYPGAPVVSYVNTTAEVKAASDICCTSSNAVQIVDAMDSDTVIMTPDQFLAQNVANQSKKKVVFWEGSCIVHELYTADDLRAYRELDPEVKIIAHPECTPAVVAESDFTGSTSGIIKWVHDNKPSKAMLVTECSMASNIADELPEVEFAKPCNMCPYMKKISLEKILYVLHTMENQVEVDAEVAVKARQSVQAMIDLSKKLGL
;
A
#
# COMPACT_ATOMS: atom_id res chain seq x y z
N MET A 1 -25.42 -6.52 -14.54
CA MET A 1 -25.01 -6.25 -15.94
C MET A 1 -24.76 -4.74 -16.22
N HIS A 2 -24.54 -3.90 -15.19
CA HIS A 2 -24.45 -2.44 -15.33
C HIS A 2 -23.28 -1.79 -14.54
N LEU A 3 -22.17 -2.51 -14.29
CA LEU A 3 -20.93 -1.91 -13.74
C LEU A 3 -19.82 -1.67 -14.79
N ASN A 4 -20.00 -2.13 -16.04
CA ASN A 4 -19.02 -1.92 -17.11
C ASN A 4 -19.15 -0.56 -17.82
N ALA A 5 -19.99 0.35 -17.33
CA ALA A 5 -20.30 1.61 -18.03
C ALA A 5 -19.59 2.86 -17.47
N LEU A 6 -18.91 2.78 -16.32
CA LEU A 6 -18.22 3.93 -15.70
C LEU A 6 -16.69 3.80 -15.67
N ILE A 7 -16.14 2.62 -15.97
CA ILE A 7 -14.74 2.47 -16.39
C ILE A 7 -14.70 2.57 -17.92
N GLY A 8 -15.13 3.71 -18.43
CA GLY A 8 -15.07 4.01 -19.85
C GLY A 8 -13.61 4.09 -20.30
N ASN A 9 -13.09 3.00 -20.85
CA ASN A 9 -12.06 2.96 -21.90
C ASN A 9 -10.94 4.02 -21.80
N ARG A 10 -10.40 4.29 -20.60
CA ARG A 10 -9.17 5.08 -20.48
C ARG A 10 -8.04 4.22 -21.03
N PRO A 11 -7.32 4.67 -22.07
CA PRO A 11 -6.31 3.84 -22.69
C PRO A 11 -5.28 3.43 -21.63
N MET A 12 -5.02 2.13 -21.55
CA MET A 12 -3.80 1.62 -20.91
C MET A 12 -2.65 2.48 -21.45
N LEU A 13 -1.87 3.12 -20.56
CA LEU A 13 -0.76 3.98 -20.98
C LEU A 13 0.07 3.22 -22.01
N ASP A 14 0.06 3.70 -23.26
CA ASP A 14 0.89 3.13 -24.31
C ASP A 14 2.33 3.50 -23.97
N LEU A 15 3.04 2.53 -23.39
CA LEU A 15 4.44 2.68 -22.98
C LEU A 15 5.32 3.18 -24.12
N THR A 16 4.95 2.92 -25.37
CA THR A 16 5.69 3.38 -26.54
C THR A 16 5.58 4.89 -26.70
N ASN A 17 4.36 5.43 -26.65
CA ASN A 17 4.13 6.87 -26.77
C ASN A 17 4.64 7.61 -25.53
N LEU A 18 4.37 7.07 -24.34
CA LEU A 18 4.90 7.61 -23.08
C LEU A 18 6.42 7.77 -23.13
N ARG A 19 7.15 6.71 -23.53
CA ARG A 19 8.62 6.77 -23.63
C ARG A 19 9.08 7.74 -24.70
N LYS A 20 8.37 7.83 -25.82
CA LYS A 20 8.69 8.79 -26.87
C LYS A 20 8.59 10.22 -26.32
N ASP A 21 7.48 10.57 -25.70
CA ASP A 21 7.24 11.89 -25.14
C ASP A 21 8.29 12.25 -24.07
N LEU A 22 8.61 11.32 -23.18
CA LEU A 22 9.64 11.52 -22.17
C LEU A 22 11.04 11.70 -22.78
N ASN A 23 11.42 10.93 -23.80
CA ASN A 23 12.74 11.05 -24.46
C ASN A 23 12.88 12.32 -25.30
N GLU A 24 11.77 12.97 -25.68
CA GLU A 24 11.80 14.29 -26.32
C GLU A 24 12.09 15.42 -25.30
N ALA A 25 11.74 15.21 -24.03
CA ALA A 25 11.88 16.21 -22.96
C ALA A 25 13.07 15.97 -22.01
N TYR A 26 13.54 14.73 -21.87
CA TYR A 26 14.55 14.33 -20.88
C TYR A 26 15.61 13.41 -21.51
N ASP A 27 16.87 13.54 -21.10
CA ASP A 27 17.91 12.54 -21.42
C ASP A 27 17.86 11.40 -20.40
N LEU A 28 17.17 10.31 -20.77
CA LEU A 28 16.89 9.18 -19.89
C LEU A 28 17.75 7.95 -20.21
N LYS A 29 18.81 8.12 -21.00
CA LYS A 29 19.76 7.05 -21.29
C LYS A 29 20.55 6.68 -20.03
N PRO A 30 20.95 5.42 -19.86
CA PRO A 30 21.78 5.02 -18.74
C PRO A 30 23.03 5.90 -18.64
N ASN A 31 23.27 6.47 -17.47
CA ASN A 31 24.30 7.48 -17.27
C ASN A 31 25.12 7.18 -15.99
N PRO A 32 26.26 6.49 -16.12
CA PRO A 32 27.13 6.17 -14.99
C PRO A 32 27.68 7.41 -14.28
N GLU A 33 28.02 8.48 -15.01
CA GLU A 33 28.56 9.70 -14.41
C GLU A 33 27.52 10.39 -13.52
N LEU A 34 26.25 10.43 -13.96
CA LEU A 34 25.14 10.93 -13.16
C LEU A 34 24.90 10.03 -11.94
N ALA A 35 24.92 8.71 -12.13
CA ALA A 35 24.76 7.75 -11.05
C ALA A 35 25.85 7.89 -9.97
N ASP A 36 27.10 8.13 -10.37
CA ASP A 36 28.23 8.43 -9.48
C ASP A 36 28.07 9.76 -8.74
N SER A 37 27.35 10.73 -9.33
CA SER A 37 27.05 11.99 -8.64
C SER A 37 25.90 11.88 -7.62
N MET A 38 25.12 10.80 -7.66
CA MET A 38 23.92 10.58 -6.82
C MET A 38 24.12 9.47 -5.78
N GLN A 39 25.35 9.31 -5.28
CA GLN A 39 25.71 8.25 -4.33
C GLN A 39 24.95 8.35 -3.00
N ASP A 40 24.61 9.56 -2.54
CA ASP A 40 23.85 9.74 -1.30
C ASP A 40 22.48 9.04 -1.35
N ILE A 41 21.87 8.95 -2.53
CA ILE A 41 20.61 8.21 -2.74
C ILE A 41 20.90 6.73 -2.97
N TYR A 42 21.94 6.40 -3.73
CA TYR A 42 22.25 5.00 -4.05
C TYR A 42 22.62 4.17 -2.83
N GLN A 43 23.34 4.75 -1.87
CA GLN A 43 23.81 4.06 -0.65
C GLN A 43 22.68 3.50 0.22
N THR A 44 21.43 3.92 0.04
CA THR A 44 20.29 3.39 0.80
C THR A 44 19.65 2.16 0.14
N MET A 45 20.16 1.75 -1.02
CA MET A 45 19.66 0.58 -1.78
C MET A 45 20.76 -0.22 -2.48
N ASP A 46 22.04 -0.03 -2.14
CA ASP A 46 23.18 -0.61 -2.86
C ASP A 46 23.34 -2.12 -2.67
N ARG A 47 22.75 -2.70 -1.60
CA ARG A 47 22.74 -4.16 -1.40
C ARG A 47 21.71 -4.88 -2.27
N VAL A 48 20.74 -4.13 -2.80
CA VAL A 48 19.60 -4.69 -3.55
C VAL A 48 19.51 -4.20 -4.98
N ILE A 49 20.12 -3.06 -5.31
CA ILE A 49 20.22 -2.49 -6.66
C ILE A 49 21.68 -2.51 -7.10
N SER A 50 21.97 -3.14 -8.25
CA SER A 50 23.33 -3.17 -8.79
C SER A 50 23.76 -1.78 -9.32
N PRO A 51 25.06 -1.47 -9.38
CA PRO A 51 25.52 -0.21 -9.99
C PRO A 51 25.06 -0.03 -11.44
N ALA A 52 24.91 -1.13 -12.18
CA ALA A 52 24.41 -1.11 -13.56
C ALA A 52 22.93 -0.72 -13.61
N ASP A 53 22.10 -1.27 -12.71
CA ASP A 53 20.69 -0.90 -12.61
C ASP A 53 20.54 0.55 -12.13
N TRP A 54 21.37 0.98 -11.17
CA TRP A 54 21.38 2.36 -10.72
C TRP A 54 21.73 3.34 -11.84
N ALA A 55 22.68 3.00 -12.72
CA ALA A 55 22.99 3.81 -13.90
C ALA A 55 21.79 3.98 -14.85
N ILE A 56 20.85 3.02 -14.87
CA ILE A 56 19.58 3.11 -15.61
C ILE A 56 18.57 3.99 -14.88
N TYR A 57 18.49 3.90 -13.55
CA TYR A 57 17.49 4.63 -12.75
C TYR A 57 17.84 6.09 -12.46
N ALA A 58 19.13 6.41 -12.29
CA ALA A 58 19.59 7.74 -11.89
C ALA A 58 19.04 8.90 -12.77
N PRO A 59 18.99 8.79 -14.12
CA PRO A 59 18.37 9.81 -14.98
C PRO A 59 16.89 10.07 -14.63
N TYR A 60 16.12 9.01 -14.40
CA TYR A 60 14.70 9.14 -14.02
C TYR A 60 14.56 9.74 -12.62
N VAL A 61 15.33 9.26 -11.66
CA VAL A 61 15.29 9.76 -10.28
C VAL A 61 15.64 11.24 -10.24
N LYS A 62 16.65 11.68 -11.02
CA LYS A 62 17.01 13.09 -11.15
C LYS A 62 15.86 13.91 -11.73
N ALA A 63 15.31 13.50 -12.86
CA ALA A 63 14.23 14.21 -13.54
C ALA A 63 12.97 14.33 -12.67
N ILE A 64 12.59 13.25 -11.97
CA ILE A 64 11.44 13.24 -11.06
C ILE A 64 11.66 14.20 -9.89
N ASN A 65 12.84 14.16 -9.26
CA ASN A 65 13.14 15.02 -8.11
C ASN A 65 13.24 16.51 -8.49
N ASP A 66 13.65 16.83 -9.72
CA ASP A 66 13.59 18.20 -10.25
C ASP A 66 12.13 18.63 -10.49
N LEU A 67 11.35 17.81 -11.20
CA LEU A 67 9.95 18.12 -11.48
C LEU A 67 9.10 18.27 -10.23
N LYS A 68 9.35 17.48 -9.17
CA LYS A 68 8.65 17.64 -7.89
C LYS A 68 8.77 19.07 -7.37
N LYS A 69 9.96 19.67 -7.46
CA LYS A 69 10.19 21.05 -7.02
C LYS A 69 9.45 22.05 -7.91
N GLU A 70 9.48 21.84 -9.23
CA GLU A 70 8.81 22.72 -10.19
C GLU A 70 7.29 22.69 -10.07
N ARG A 71 6.72 21.51 -9.76
CA ARG A 71 5.28 21.28 -9.65
C ARG A 71 4.72 21.50 -8.25
N ASN A 72 5.56 21.83 -7.27
CA ASN A 72 5.20 21.79 -5.85
C ASN A 72 4.50 20.46 -5.50
N ALA A 73 5.15 19.35 -5.86
CA ALA A 73 4.60 18.00 -5.74
C ALA A 73 5.35 17.17 -4.69
N VAL A 74 4.60 16.27 -4.06
CA VAL A 74 5.14 15.22 -3.18
C VAL A 74 4.74 13.84 -3.70
N ILE A 75 5.63 12.86 -3.53
CA ILE A 75 5.36 11.45 -3.81
C ILE A 75 5.12 10.72 -2.48
N LEU A 76 3.94 10.09 -2.38
CA LEU A 76 3.58 9.20 -1.27
C LEU A 76 3.78 7.75 -1.71
N GLY A 77 4.85 7.12 -1.22
CA GLY A 77 5.26 5.75 -1.58
C GLY A 77 4.79 4.71 -0.57
N HIS A 78 4.11 3.67 -1.04
CA HIS A 78 3.80 2.53 -0.17
C HIS A 78 5.03 1.65 0.09
N ASN A 79 5.07 0.97 1.24
CA ASN A 79 6.14 0.03 1.63
C ASN A 79 6.40 -1.13 0.65
N TYR A 80 5.52 -1.34 -0.34
CA TYR A 80 5.67 -2.36 -1.40
C TYR A 80 6.21 -1.80 -2.72
N MET A 81 6.52 -0.50 -2.77
CA MET A 81 7.24 0.09 -3.88
C MET A 81 8.65 -0.51 -3.95
N THR A 82 9.18 -0.60 -5.17
CA THR A 82 10.54 -1.05 -5.44
C THR A 82 11.56 -0.05 -4.88
N PRO A 83 12.80 -0.49 -4.55
CA PRO A 83 13.78 0.37 -3.86
C PRO A 83 14.04 1.71 -4.56
N GLU A 84 14.10 1.73 -5.89
CA GLU A 84 14.33 2.95 -6.66
C GLU A 84 13.18 3.96 -6.57
N ILE A 85 11.96 3.50 -6.27
CA ILE A 85 10.81 4.36 -6.00
C ILE A 85 10.77 4.73 -4.51
N PHE A 86 10.93 3.73 -3.65
CA PHE A 86 10.86 3.85 -2.19
C PHE A 86 11.91 4.83 -1.67
N HIS A 87 13.17 4.64 -2.05
CA HIS A 87 14.31 5.48 -1.63
C HIS A 87 14.60 6.63 -2.58
N GLY A 88 14.43 6.40 -3.90
CA GLY A 88 14.89 7.35 -4.90
C GLY A 88 14.00 8.59 -5.05
N VAL A 89 12.68 8.42 -4.98
CA VAL A 89 11.74 9.52 -5.33
C VAL A 89 10.61 9.75 -4.33
N SER A 90 10.34 8.83 -3.40
CA SER A 90 9.27 9.03 -2.42
C SER A 90 9.68 10.06 -1.35
N ASP A 91 8.84 11.07 -1.11
CA ASP A 91 9.07 12.06 -0.05
C ASP A 91 8.59 11.53 1.31
N PHE A 92 7.57 10.68 1.28
CA PHE A 92 7.07 9.97 2.45
C PHE A 92 6.81 8.52 2.08
N VAL A 93 7.33 7.62 2.91
CA VAL A 93 7.12 6.18 2.81
C VAL A 93 6.33 5.67 4.01
N GLY A 94 5.43 4.72 3.78
CA GLY A 94 4.66 4.15 4.88
C GLY A 94 3.62 3.11 4.48
N ASP A 95 2.92 2.61 5.49
CA ASP A 95 1.72 1.80 5.33
C ASP A 95 0.48 2.64 4.97
N SER A 96 -0.65 1.99 4.71
CA SER A 96 -1.89 2.67 4.33
C SER A 96 -2.37 3.71 5.36
N LEU A 97 -2.15 3.51 6.66
CA LEU A 97 -2.59 4.46 7.70
C LEU A 97 -1.69 5.70 7.70
N GLN A 98 -0.38 5.48 7.67
CA GLN A 98 0.63 6.54 7.64
C GLN A 98 0.45 7.41 6.40
N LEU A 99 0.24 6.79 5.23
CA LEU A 99 0.02 7.53 3.98
C LEU A 99 -1.31 8.29 3.98
N ALA A 100 -2.39 7.72 4.51
CA ALA A 100 -3.66 8.44 4.65
C ALA A 100 -3.52 9.66 5.57
N MET A 101 -2.86 9.50 6.72
CA MET A 101 -2.58 10.61 7.64
C MET A 101 -1.70 11.68 6.99
N GLN A 102 -0.72 11.27 6.17
CA GLN A 102 0.18 12.19 5.48
C GLN A 102 -0.52 12.94 4.35
N ALA A 103 -1.38 12.29 3.57
CA ALA A 103 -2.14 12.91 2.50
C ALA A 103 -3.02 14.08 2.97
N GLY A 104 -3.52 14.04 4.21
CA GLY A 104 -4.27 15.13 4.83
C GLY A 104 -3.41 16.24 5.47
N LYS A 105 -2.09 16.10 5.50
CA LYS A 105 -1.13 17.03 6.14
C LYS A 105 -0.15 17.70 5.18
N VAL A 106 0.04 17.15 3.99
CA VAL A 106 0.99 17.71 3.03
C VAL A 106 0.51 19.09 2.56
N GLU A 107 1.45 20.03 2.48
CA GLU A 107 1.21 21.40 2.02
C GLU A 107 1.38 21.56 0.49
N ALA A 108 1.98 20.57 -0.16
CA ALA A 108 2.16 20.53 -1.61
C ALA A 108 0.82 20.54 -2.36
N ASP A 109 0.78 21.20 -3.52
CA ASP A 109 -0.43 21.31 -4.35
C ASP A 109 -0.75 19.99 -5.09
N VAL A 110 0.29 19.18 -5.32
CA VAL A 110 0.22 17.96 -6.09
C VAL A 110 0.71 16.78 -5.25
N ILE A 111 -0.08 15.70 -5.25
CA ILE A 111 0.27 14.41 -4.64
C ILE A 111 0.40 13.39 -5.76
N VAL A 112 1.54 12.76 -5.92
CA VAL A 112 1.67 11.55 -6.73
C VAL A 112 1.55 10.35 -5.80
N GLN A 113 0.54 9.51 -6.02
CA GLN A 113 0.37 8.29 -5.24
C GLN A 113 1.16 7.14 -5.87
N ALA A 114 2.34 6.83 -5.32
CA ALA A 114 3.11 5.64 -5.67
C ALA A 114 2.56 4.43 -4.88
N GLY A 115 1.44 3.89 -5.36
CA GLY A 115 0.70 2.81 -4.71
C GLY A 115 -0.36 2.22 -5.64
N VAL A 116 -1.55 1.94 -5.10
CA VAL A 116 -2.70 1.40 -5.85
C VAL A 116 -3.90 2.35 -5.79
N HIS A 117 -4.88 2.16 -6.68
CA HIS A 117 -5.96 3.10 -6.97
C HIS A 117 -6.73 3.56 -5.74
N PHE A 118 -7.13 2.63 -4.85
CA PHE A 118 -7.89 3.00 -3.65
C PHE A 118 -7.10 3.91 -2.69
N MET A 119 -5.75 3.83 -2.69
CA MET A 119 -4.91 4.71 -1.89
C MET A 119 -4.94 6.12 -2.47
N ALA A 120 -4.90 6.23 -3.79
CA ALA A 120 -4.99 7.50 -4.48
C ALA A 120 -6.37 8.15 -4.29
N GLU A 121 -7.45 7.35 -4.34
CA GLU A 121 -8.80 7.81 -3.95
C GLU A 121 -8.83 8.31 -2.50
N THR A 122 -8.19 7.59 -1.58
CA THR A 122 -8.11 7.99 -0.16
C THR A 122 -7.40 9.34 -0.01
N SER A 123 -6.28 9.53 -0.71
CA SER A 123 -5.57 10.82 -0.76
C SER A 123 -6.45 11.93 -1.35
N LYS A 124 -7.18 11.67 -2.44
CA LYS A 124 -8.08 12.66 -3.05
C LYS A 124 -9.25 13.02 -2.13
N ILE A 125 -9.80 12.06 -1.41
CA ILE A 125 -10.92 12.27 -0.48
C ILE A 125 -10.47 13.09 0.75
N LEU A 126 -9.24 12.89 1.23
CA LEU A 126 -8.68 13.63 2.36
C LEU A 126 -8.18 15.03 1.98
N SER A 127 -7.74 15.21 0.73
CA SER A 127 -7.26 16.47 0.16
C SER A 127 -8.01 16.82 -1.15
N PRO A 128 -9.32 17.14 -1.08
CA PRO A 128 -10.17 17.31 -2.26
C PRO A 128 -9.73 18.45 -3.18
N GLU A 129 -9.11 19.49 -2.62
CA GLU A 129 -8.60 20.64 -3.35
C GLU A 129 -7.29 20.38 -4.11
N LYS A 130 -6.56 19.31 -3.76
CA LYS A 130 -5.26 19.00 -4.36
C LYS A 130 -5.40 18.17 -5.63
N THR A 131 -4.41 18.29 -6.50
CA THR A 131 -4.26 17.38 -7.64
C THR A 131 -3.64 16.08 -7.15
N VAL A 132 -4.34 14.97 -7.29
CA VAL A 132 -3.81 13.64 -6.97
C VAL A 132 -3.58 12.87 -8.25
N LEU A 133 -2.33 12.49 -8.52
CA LEU A 133 -1.89 11.80 -9.72
C LEU A 133 -1.64 10.32 -9.43
N MET A 134 -2.10 9.47 -10.34
CA MET A 134 -1.89 8.03 -10.29
C MET A 134 -0.99 7.59 -11.46
N PRO A 135 0.22 7.05 -11.22
CA PRO A 135 1.11 6.63 -12.29
C PRO A 135 0.50 5.59 -13.23
N ASP A 136 -0.36 4.70 -12.72
CA ASP A 136 -1.10 3.74 -13.53
C ASP A 136 -2.51 3.52 -12.97
N MET A 137 -3.54 3.92 -13.71
CA MET A 137 -4.94 3.75 -13.31
C MET A 137 -5.37 2.27 -13.25
N ALA A 138 -4.65 1.36 -13.89
CA ALA A 138 -4.91 -0.08 -13.81
C ALA A 138 -4.23 -0.76 -12.61
N ALA A 139 -3.54 -0.01 -11.74
CA ALA A 139 -3.04 -0.52 -10.47
C ALA A 139 -4.17 -0.62 -9.44
N GLY A 140 -5.04 -1.62 -9.63
CA GLY A 140 -6.15 -1.99 -8.72
C GLY A 140 -5.70 -2.73 -7.47
N CYS A 141 -6.60 -3.54 -6.90
CA CYS A 141 -6.32 -4.39 -5.74
C CYS A 141 -7.41 -5.46 -5.65
N SER A 142 -7.04 -6.74 -5.51
CA SER A 142 -8.00 -7.85 -5.43
C SER A 142 -9.01 -7.68 -4.30
N LEU A 143 -8.57 -7.13 -3.16
CA LEU A 143 -9.44 -6.82 -2.02
C LEU A 143 -10.46 -5.74 -2.36
N ALA A 144 -10.01 -4.64 -2.96
CA ALA A 144 -10.92 -3.55 -3.32
C ALA A 144 -11.91 -3.96 -4.41
N GLU A 145 -11.52 -4.86 -5.31
CA GLU A 145 -12.37 -5.42 -6.36
C GLU A 145 -13.36 -6.48 -5.83
N SER A 146 -13.12 -7.04 -4.65
CA SER A 146 -13.93 -8.14 -4.13
C SER A 146 -15.28 -7.71 -3.54
N ILE A 147 -15.48 -6.41 -3.26
CA ILE A 147 -16.68 -5.88 -2.62
C ILE A 147 -17.16 -4.59 -3.29
N THR A 148 -18.48 -4.37 -3.30
CA THR A 148 -19.12 -3.12 -3.75
C THR A 148 -19.96 -2.49 -2.64
N ALA A 149 -20.50 -1.30 -2.86
CA ALA A 149 -21.43 -0.67 -1.91
C ALA A 149 -22.68 -1.54 -1.68
N GLU A 150 -23.17 -2.25 -2.70
CA GLU A 150 -24.26 -3.22 -2.55
C GLU A 150 -23.87 -4.40 -1.65
N GLY A 151 -22.62 -4.86 -1.73
CA GLY A 151 -22.10 -5.89 -0.82
C GLY A 151 -22.11 -5.45 0.66
N ILE A 152 -21.92 -4.16 0.93
CA ILE A 152 -22.09 -3.59 2.27
C ILE A 152 -23.55 -3.68 2.72
N GLU A 153 -24.50 -3.32 1.84
CA GLU A 153 -25.93 -3.44 2.13
C GLU A 153 -26.37 -4.89 2.36
N GLU A 154 -25.83 -5.84 1.60
CA GLU A 154 -26.06 -7.27 1.81
C GLU A 154 -25.59 -7.71 3.21
N MET A 155 -24.41 -7.27 3.64
CA MET A 155 -23.89 -7.56 4.97
C MET A 155 -24.72 -6.93 6.07
N ARG A 156 -25.18 -5.68 5.90
CA ARG A 156 -26.09 -5.01 6.84
C ARG A 156 -27.44 -5.72 6.95
N ALA A 157 -27.98 -6.23 5.84
CA ALA A 157 -29.22 -7.00 5.84
C ALA A 157 -29.06 -8.35 6.56
N LYS A 158 -27.89 -9.01 6.42
CA LYS A 158 -27.57 -10.27 7.08
C LYS A 158 -27.30 -10.09 8.59
N TYR A 159 -26.76 -8.95 8.99
CA TYR A 159 -26.42 -8.64 10.38
C TYR A 159 -26.97 -7.27 10.82
N PRO A 160 -28.30 -7.14 10.99
CA PRO A 160 -28.92 -5.85 11.31
C PRO A 160 -28.38 -5.25 12.62
N GLY A 161 -27.99 -3.98 12.57
CA GLY A 161 -27.48 -3.23 13.72
C GLY A 161 -25.98 -3.41 14.02
N ALA A 162 -25.28 -4.32 13.32
CA ALA A 162 -23.82 -4.42 13.43
C ALA A 162 -23.13 -3.29 12.64
N PRO A 163 -22.17 -2.56 13.23
CA PRO A 163 -21.40 -1.56 12.51
C PRO A 163 -20.46 -2.21 11.49
N VAL A 164 -20.23 -1.50 10.40
CA VAL A 164 -19.37 -1.89 9.27
C VAL A 164 -18.03 -1.19 9.40
N VAL A 165 -17.01 -1.99 9.72
CA VAL A 165 -15.60 -1.60 9.76
C VAL A 165 -14.94 -2.10 8.48
N SER A 166 -14.64 -1.19 7.56
CA SER A 166 -14.07 -1.56 6.26
C SER A 166 -12.59 -1.24 6.19
N TYR A 167 -11.78 -2.22 5.81
CA TYR A 167 -10.37 -2.02 5.53
C TYR A 167 -10.21 -0.97 4.42
N VAL A 168 -9.22 -0.08 4.53
CA VAL A 168 -8.94 0.96 3.54
C VAL A 168 -8.70 0.42 2.12
N ASN A 169 -8.38 -0.87 1.98
CA ASN A 169 -8.26 -1.61 0.72
C ASN A 169 -9.64 -1.86 0.06
N THR A 170 -10.41 -0.80 -0.13
CA THR A 170 -11.78 -0.75 -0.66
C THR A 170 -11.96 0.50 -1.51
N THR A 171 -12.91 0.52 -2.44
CA THR A 171 -13.19 1.72 -3.26
C THR A 171 -13.74 2.88 -2.42
N ALA A 172 -13.67 4.10 -2.95
CA ALA A 172 -14.34 5.26 -2.37
C ALA A 172 -15.84 5.02 -2.09
N GLU A 173 -16.55 4.31 -2.97
CA GLU A 173 -17.97 3.98 -2.81
C GLU A 173 -18.21 3.06 -1.60
N VAL A 174 -17.38 2.04 -1.42
CA VAL A 174 -17.45 1.15 -0.26
C VAL A 174 -17.13 1.91 1.02
N LYS A 175 -16.11 2.78 1.00
CA LYS A 175 -15.80 3.67 2.14
C LYS A 175 -16.99 4.56 2.49
N ALA A 176 -17.71 5.08 1.50
CA ALA A 176 -18.90 5.92 1.69
C ALA A 176 -20.10 5.15 2.28
N ALA A 177 -20.19 3.83 2.05
CA ALA A 177 -21.22 2.96 2.63
C ALA A 177 -20.85 2.40 4.02
N SER A 178 -19.60 2.59 4.45
CA SER A 178 -19.06 2.04 5.70
C SER A 178 -19.21 3.00 6.88
N ASP A 179 -19.31 2.47 8.09
CA ASP A 179 -19.42 3.30 9.30
C ASP A 179 -18.06 3.89 9.70
N ILE A 180 -16.99 3.11 9.56
CA ILE A 180 -15.61 3.54 9.82
C ILE A 180 -14.62 2.70 9.02
N CYS A 181 -13.49 3.29 8.64
CA CYS A 181 -12.40 2.53 8.04
C CYS A 181 -11.46 1.90 9.09
N CYS A 182 -10.65 0.93 8.67
CA CYS A 182 -9.48 0.48 9.44
C CYS A 182 -8.28 0.20 8.51
N THR A 183 -7.12 -0.07 9.10
CA THR A 183 -5.95 -0.64 8.43
C THR A 183 -5.45 -1.87 9.19
N SER A 184 -4.53 -2.65 8.62
CA SER A 184 -3.86 -3.73 9.36
C SER A 184 -3.12 -3.26 10.63
N SER A 185 -2.84 -1.95 10.75
CA SER A 185 -2.15 -1.34 11.90
C SER A 185 -3.08 -1.05 13.09
N ASN A 186 -4.38 -0.89 12.85
CA ASN A 186 -5.35 -0.46 13.87
C ASN A 186 -6.64 -1.30 13.92
N ALA A 187 -6.79 -2.34 13.08
CA ALA A 187 -8.05 -3.05 12.92
C ALA A 187 -8.62 -3.61 14.22
N VAL A 188 -7.79 -4.24 15.07
CA VAL A 188 -8.23 -4.76 16.38
C VAL A 188 -8.77 -3.64 17.26
N GLN A 189 -8.05 -2.52 17.32
CA GLN A 189 -8.41 -1.37 18.14
C GLN A 189 -9.69 -0.68 17.65
N ILE A 190 -9.86 -0.54 16.32
CA ILE A 190 -11.09 0.00 15.72
C ILE A 190 -12.27 -0.92 16.03
N VAL A 191 -12.12 -2.23 15.82
CA VAL A 191 -13.18 -3.21 16.12
C VAL A 191 -13.56 -3.15 17.59
N ASP A 192 -12.58 -3.20 18.50
CA ASP A 192 -12.81 -3.16 19.96
C ASP A 192 -13.45 -1.86 20.45
N ALA A 193 -13.29 -0.76 19.72
CA ALA A 193 -13.89 0.53 20.05
C ALA A 193 -15.38 0.67 19.64
N MET A 194 -15.92 -0.21 18.78
CA MET A 194 -17.32 -0.12 18.33
C MET A 194 -18.35 -0.38 19.45
N ASP A 195 -19.49 0.31 19.49
CA ASP A 195 -20.49 0.13 20.55
C ASP A 195 -21.40 -1.12 20.38
N SER A 196 -20.93 -2.15 19.66
CA SER A 196 -21.66 -3.39 19.38
C SER A 196 -20.83 -4.63 19.70
N ASP A 197 -21.49 -5.69 20.17
CA ASP A 197 -20.89 -7.01 20.39
C ASP A 197 -20.58 -7.74 19.07
N THR A 198 -21.29 -7.39 17.99
CA THR A 198 -21.06 -7.92 16.64
C THR A 198 -20.61 -6.82 15.71
N VAL A 199 -19.53 -7.04 14.95
CA VAL A 199 -18.97 -6.08 14.00
C VAL A 199 -18.84 -6.76 12.63
N ILE A 200 -19.25 -6.06 11.58
CA ILE A 200 -19.02 -6.48 10.19
C ILE A 200 -17.64 -5.97 9.77
N MET A 201 -16.77 -6.86 9.30
CA MET A 201 -15.49 -6.50 8.69
C MET A 201 -15.46 -6.81 7.20
N THR A 202 -14.94 -5.87 6.41
CA THR A 202 -14.77 -6.04 4.96
C THR A 202 -13.42 -5.50 4.49
N PRO A 203 -12.93 -5.87 3.29
CA PRO A 203 -13.36 -7.02 2.50
C PRO A 203 -12.54 -8.28 2.82
N ASP A 204 -11.47 -8.15 3.61
CA ASP A 204 -10.49 -9.22 3.82
C ASP A 204 -10.95 -10.17 4.93
N GLN A 205 -11.25 -11.41 4.53
CA GLN A 205 -11.70 -12.45 5.45
C GLN A 205 -10.62 -12.89 6.43
N PHE A 206 -9.35 -12.87 6.04
CA PHE A 206 -8.25 -13.34 6.87
C PHE A 206 -7.87 -12.30 7.91
N LEU A 207 -7.80 -11.02 7.52
CA LEU A 207 -7.68 -9.93 8.48
C LEU A 207 -8.83 -9.97 9.48
N ALA A 208 -10.08 -10.15 9.02
CA ALA A 208 -11.22 -10.24 9.90
C ALA A 208 -11.14 -11.42 10.88
N GLN A 209 -10.74 -12.61 10.41
CA GLN A 209 -10.53 -13.78 11.28
C GLN A 209 -9.39 -13.56 12.28
N ASN A 210 -8.28 -12.95 11.85
CA ASN A 210 -7.15 -12.65 12.73
C ASN A 210 -7.48 -11.58 13.77
N VAL A 211 -8.34 -10.62 13.43
CA VAL A 211 -8.90 -9.66 14.38
C VAL A 211 -9.88 -10.35 15.34
N ALA A 212 -10.73 -11.25 14.85
CA ALA A 212 -11.64 -12.04 15.68
C ALA A 212 -10.90 -12.87 16.74
N ASN A 213 -9.72 -13.41 16.41
CA ASN A 213 -8.89 -14.17 17.33
C ASN A 213 -8.26 -13.32 18.44
N GLN A 214 -8.18 -12.00 18.26
CA GLN A 214 -7.59 -11.04 19.21
C GLN A 214 -8.64 -10.23 19.97
N SER A 215 -9.80 -10.00 19.35
CA SER A 215 -10.92 -9.23 19.89
C SER A 215 -11.82 -10.09 20.77
N LYS A 216 -12.55 -9.45 21.68
CA LYS A 216 -13.65 -10.10 22.43
C LYS A 216 -14.98 -10.05 21.69
N LYS A 217 -15.04 -9.38 20.54
CA LYS A 217 -16.26 -9.18 19.76
C LYS A 217 -16.47 -10.29 18.75
N LYS A 218 -17.73 -10.49 18.38
CA LYS A 218 -18.10 -11.35 17.27
C LYS A 218 -17.85 -10.60 15.96
N VAL A 219 -16.79 -10.98 15.25
CA VAL A 219 -16.52 -10.46 13.91
C VAL A 219 -17.19 -11.34 12.87
N VAL A 220 -18.04 -10.73 12.02
CA VAL A 220 -18.60 -11.34 10.82
C VAL A 220 -18.01 -10.64 9.61
N PHE A 221 -17.81 -11.33 8.48
CA PHE A 221 -16.97 -10.77 7.43
C PHE A 221 -17.41 -11.09 6.01
N TRP A 222 -16.91 -10.28 5.08
CA TRP A 222 -16.96 -10.53 3.64
C TRP A 222 -15.82 -11.47 3.22
N GLU A 223 -16.07 -12.35 2.25
CA GLU A 223 -15.15 -13.42 1.85
C GLU A 223 -14.16 -13.00 0.75
N GLY A 224 -13.60 -11.79 0.84
CA GLY A 224 -12.51 -11.34 -0.03
C GLY A 224 -11.14 -11.75 0.51
N SER A 225 -10.12 -11.76 -0.34
CA SER A 225 -8.74 -12.07 0.04
C SER A 225 -7.71 -11.34 -0.82
N CYS A 226 -6.51 -11.16 -0.25
CA CYS A 226 -5.36 -10.65 -0.98
C CYS A 226 -4.68 -11.79 -1.76
N ILE A 227 -4.60 -11.65 -3.09
CA ILE A 227 -3.97 -12.65 -4.00
C ILE A 227 -2.47 -12.88 -3.75
N VAL A 228 -1.84 -12.05 -2.90
CA VAL A 228 -0.43 -12.19 -2.51
C VAL A 228 -0.32 -13.00 -1.21
N HIS A 229 -1.10 -12.61 -0.19
CA HIS A 229 -0.99 -13.18 1.15
C HIS A 229 -1.70 -14.53 1.30
N GLU A 230 -2.70 -14.83 0.46
CA GLU A 230 -3.39 -16.13 0.45
C GLU A 230 -2.52 -17.28 -0.09
N LEU A 231 -1.43 -16.96 -0.80
CA LEU A 231 -0.53 -17.95 -1.39
C LEU A 231 0.40 -18.60 -0.36
N TYR A 232 0.57 -17.99 0.82
CA TYR A 232 1.38 -18.57 1.88
C TYR A 232 0.59 -19.62 2.65
N THR A 233 1.21 -20.77 2.91
CA THR A 233 0.60 -21.84 3.72
C THR A 233 1.38 -22.11 5.00
N ALA A 234 0.70 -22.61 6.03
CA ALA A 234 1.34 -23.01 7.29
C ALA A 234 2.39 -24.12 7.07
N ASP A 235 2.18 -25.00 6.10
CA ASP A 235 3.13 -26.07 5.76
C ASP A 235 4.40 -25.51 5.12
N ASP A 236 4.31 -24.46 4.30
CA ASP A 236 5.49 -23.76 3.78
C ASP A 236 6.33 -23.18 4.94
N LEU A 237 5.68 -22.52 5.90
CA LEU A 237 6.35 -21.93 7.07
C LEU A 237 7.05 -23.01 7.92
N ARG A 238 6.39 -24.15 8.14
CA ARG A 238 6.98 -25.29 8.86
C ARG A 238 8.17 -25.85 8.10
N ALA A 239 8.07 -26.03 6.79
CA ALA A 239 9.17 -26.51 5.95
C ALA A 239 10.37 -25.54 5.98
N TYR A 240 10.13 -24.22 5.94
CA TYR A 240 11.20 -23.24 6.11
C TYR A 240 11.88 -23.34 7.49
N ARG A 241 11.10 -23.53 8.56
CA ARG A 241 11.62 -23.68 9.93
C ARG A 241 12.38 -25.00 10.12
N GLU A 242 12.02 -26.06 9.41
CA GLU A 242 12.77 -27.32 9.39
C GLU A 242 14.13 -27.16 8.69
N LEU A 243 14.20 -26.39 7.61
CA LEU A 243 15.44 -26.10 6.88
C LEU A 243 16.35 -25.12 7.65
N ASP A 244 15.77 -24.14 8.32
CA ASP A 244 16.49 -23.12 9.09
C ASP A 244 15.78 -22.84 10.43
N PRO A 245 16.13 -23.58 11.50
CA PRO A 245 15.47 -23.42 12.82
C PRO A 245 15.70 -22.06 13.49
N GLU A 246 16.68 -21.28 13.05
CA GLU A 246 17.00 -19.97 13.61
C GLU A 246 16.19 -18.84 12.95
N VAL A 247 15.50 -19.11 11.84
CA VAL A 247 14.72 -18.10 11.12
C VAL A 247 13.54 -17.59 11.96
N LYS A 248 13.39 -16.27 12.00
CA LYS A 248 12.19 -15.62 12.54
C LYS A 248 11.19 -15.37 11.43
N ILE A 249 9.99 -15.93 11.57
CA ILE A 249 8.94 -15.82 10.57
C ILE A 249 8.00 -14.70 10.98
N ILE A 250 7.83 -13.70 10.11
CA ILE A 250 7.11 -12.48 10.44
C ILE A 250 6.05 -12.23 9.36
N ALA A 251 4.78 -12.36 9.72
CA ALA A 251 3.69 -12.36 8.76
C ALA A 251 2.81 -11.11 8.80
N HIS A 252 2.19 -10.80 7.66
CA HIS A 252 1.12 -9.81 7.61
C HIS A 252 -0.22 -10.44 8.03
N PRO A 253 -1.12 -9.72 8.71
CA PRO A 253 -2.41 -10.26 9.16
C PRO A 253 -3.43 -10.49 8.02
N GLU A 254 -3.08 -10.20 6.77
CA GLU A 254 -3.84 -10.64 5.58
C GLU A 254 -3.57 -12.12 5.24
N CYS A 255 -2.56 -12.75 5.86
CA CYS A 255 -2.36 -14.19 5.74
C CYS A 255 -3.41 -14.97 6.54
N THR A 256 -3.65 -16.22 6.13
CA THR A 256 -4.62 -17.10 6.81
C THR A 256 -4.32 -17.24 8.32
N PRO A 257 -5.34 -17.49 9.16
CA PRO A 257 -5.12 -17.73 10.59
C PRO A 257 -4.11 -18.83 10.90
N ALA A 258 -4.03 -19.85 10.03
CA ALA A 258 -3.04 -20.92 10.17
C ALA A 258 -1.61 -20.40 9.97
N VAL A 259 -1.37 -19.53 8.97
CA VAL A 259 -0.06 -18.90 8.76
C VAL A 259 0.29 -17.96 9.91
N VAL A 260 -0.66 -17.15 10.37
CA VAL A 260 -0.45 -16.25 11.50
C VAL A 260 -0.09 -17.00 12.77
N ALA A 261 -0.74 -18.14 13.03
CA ALA A 261 -0.45 -18.98 14.20
C ALA A 261 0.96 -19.61 14.17
N GLU A 262 1.55 -19.83 12.99
CA GLU A 262 2.91 -20.35 12.82
C GLU A 262 4.00 -19.26 12.86
N SER A 263 3.60 -17.98 12.85
CA SER A 263 4.51 -16.83 12.78
C SER A 263 5.01 -16.40 14.16
N ASP A 264 6.26 -15.96 14.25
CA ASP A 264 6.86 -15.40 15.46
C ASP A 264 6.31 -14.00 15.79
N PHE A 265 5.89 -13.25 14.78
CA PHE A 265 5.19 -11.96 14.91
C PHE A 265 4.22 -11.73 13.76
N THR A 266 3.14 -10.99 14.03
CA THR A 266 2.18 -10.55 13.02
C THR A 266 1.87 -9.06 13.18
N GLY A 267 1.80 -8.33 12.06
CA GLY A 267 1.50 -6.90 12.08
C GLY A 267 1.39 -6.30 10.68
N SER A 268 0.97 -5.03 10.61
CA SER A 268 1.03 -4.25 9.38
C SER A 268 2.47 -4.12 8.87
N THR A 269 2.66 -3.63 7.64
CA THR A 269 4.02 -3.43 7.10
C THR A 269 4.89 -2.55 8.00
N SER A 270 4.35 -1.45 8.55
CA SER A 270 5.06 -0.62 9.51
C SER A 270 5.33 -1.34 10.84
N GLY A 271 4.39 -2.16 11.32
CA GLY A 271 4.56 -3.01 12.50
C GLY A 271 5.65 -4.06 12.32
N ILE A 272 5.72 -4.69 11.14
CA ILE A 272 6.77 -5.65 10.78
C ILE A 272 8.12 -4.97 10.75
N ILE A 273 8.23 -3.83 10.04
CA ILE A 273 9.47 -3.03 9.98
C ILE A 273 9.93 -2.70 11.40
N LYS A 274 9.05 -2.13 12.22
CA LYS A 274 9.33 -1.80 13.63
C LYS A 274 9.82 -3.02 14.42
N TRP A 275 9.14 -4.17 14.31
CA TRP A 275 9.53 -5.38 15.03
C TRP A 275 10.93 -5.84 14.64
N VAL A 276 11.29 -5.80 13.35
CA VAL A 276 12.62 -6.21 12.89
C VAL A 276 13.69 -5.23 13.42
N HIS A 277 13.45 -3.92 13.40
CA HIS A 277 14.39 -2.94 13.97
C HIS A 277 14.58 -3.11 15.48
N ASP A 278 13.52 -3.41 16.21
CA ASP A 278 13.57 -3.56 17.67
C ASP A 278 14.25 -4.88 18.09
N ASN A 279 14.04 -5.96 17.34
CA ASN A 279 14.48 -7.31 17.73
C ASN A 279 15.77 -7.78 17.02
N LYS A 280 16.08 -7.24 15.84
CA LYS A 280 17.29 -7.53 15.05
C LYS A 280 17.64 -9.03 15.02
N PRO A 281 16.71 -9.90 14.56
CA PRO A 281 16.99 -11.33 14.48
C PRO A 281 18.18 -11.58 13.54
N SER A 282 18.96 -12.63 13.77
CA SER A 282 20.04 -13.02 12.85
C SER A 282 19.50 -13.35 11.46
N LYS A 283 18.31 -13.98 11.40
CA LYS A 283 17.61 -14.30 10.15
C LYS A 283 16.12 -13.99 10.26
N ALA A 284 15.57 -13.35 9.23
CA ALA A 284 14.15 -13.00 9.16
C ALA A 284 13.53 -13.43 7.83
N MET A 285 12.36 -14.06 7.89
CA MET A 285 11.51 -14.37 6.75
C MET A 285 10.25 -13.51 6.82
N LEU A 286 10.14 -12.54 5.90
CA LEU A 286 8.96 -11.66 5.85
C LEU A 286 7.89 -12.31 4.98
N VAL A 287 6.82 -12.78 5.60
CA VAL A 287 5.65 -13.38 4.95
C VAL A 287 4.69 -12.26 4.57
N THR A 288 5.07 -11.51 3.55
CA THR A 288 4.32 -10.40 2.97
C THR A 288 4.76 -10.14 1.51
N GLU A 289 4.57 -8.95 0.97
CA GLU A 289 5.08 -8.58 -0.36
C GLU A 289 6.61 -8.41 -0.36
N CYS A 290 7.25 -8.93 -1.42
CA CYS A 290 8.69 -9.14 -1.52
C CYS A 290 9.57 -7.88 -1.47
N SER A 291 9.09 -6.72 -1.96
CA SER A 291 9.91 -5.49 -1.94
C SER A 291 10.14 -4.96 -0.54
N MET A 292 9.28 -5.29 0.43
CA MET A 292 9.43 -4.77 1.79
C MET A 292 10.75 -5.21 2.45
N ALA A 293 11.16 -6.48 2.25
CA ALA A 293 12.45 -6.96 2.76
C ALA A 293 13.64 -6.26 2.09
N SER A 294 13.50 -5.92 0.81
CA SER A 294 14.55 -5.20 0.06
C SER A 294 14.69 -3.75 0.53
N ASN A 295 13.57 -3.10 0.86
CA ASN A 295 13.55 -1.69 1.25
C ASN A 295 14.26 -1.43 2.59
N ILE A 296 14.21 -2.39 3.53
CA ILE A 296 14.83 -2.25 4.86
C ILE A 296 16.17 -3.00 5.02
N ALA A 297 16.65 -3.65 3.96
CA ALA A 297 17.85 -4.47 4.03
C ALA A 297 19.08 -3.65 4.41
N ASP A 298 19.25 -2.46 3.83
CA ASP A 298 20.46 -1.63 4.01
C ASP A 298 20.51 -1.00 5.40
N GLU A 299 19.34 -0.78 6.01
CA GLU A 299 19.23 -0.27 7.39
C GLU A 299 19.54 -1.34 8.44
N LEU A 300 19.54 -2.62 8.04
CA LEU A 300 19.70 -3.79 8.90
C LEU A 300 20.76 -4.75 8.33
N PRO A 301 22.04 -4.32 8.20
CA PRO A 301 23.12 -5.14 7.68
C PRO A 301 23.35 -6.45 8.43
N GLU A 302 23.01 -6.48 9.72
CA GLU A 302 23.11 -7.64 10.60
C GLU A 302 22.02 -8.71 10.39
N VAL A 303 20.92 -8.38 9.70
CA VAL A 303 19.80 -9.30 9.49
C VAL A 303 19.91 -9.96 8.10
N GLU A 304 19.93 -11.29 8.07
CA GLU A 304 19.79 -12.05 6.84
C GLU A 304 18.31 -12.24 6.49
N PHE A 305 17.84 -11.62 5.41
CA PHE A 305 16.46 -11.75 4.97
C PHE A 305 16.28 -12.94 4.02
N ALA A 306 15.48 -13.93 4.47
CA ALA A 306 14.95 -14.97 3.60
C ALA A 306 13.89 -14.39 2.65
N LYS A 307 13.86 -14.86 1.39
CA LYS A 307 13.05 -14.26 0.32
C LYS A 307 11.99 -15.23 -0.25
N PRO A 308 10.96 -15.64 0.53
CA PRO A 308 9.79 -16.28 -0.05
C PRO A 308 9.03 -15.21 -0.86
N CYS A 309 9.31 -15.10 -2.15
CA CYS A 309 8.98 -13.90 -2.92
C CYS A 309 7.61 -14.02 -3.60
N ASN A 310 6.57 -13.44 -3.00
CA ASN A 310 5.33 -13.10 -3.70
C ASN A 310 5.30 -11.60 -3.98
N MET A 311 5.11 -11.22 -5.25
CA MET A 311 5.03 -9.82 -5.67
C MET A 311 3.60 -9.43 -6.00
N CYS A 312 3.18 -8.25 -5.53
CA CYS A 312 1.85 -7.73 -5.88
C CYS A 312 1.85 -7.23 -7.33
N PRO A 313 1.11 -7.87 -8.26
CA PRO A 313 1.14 -7.48 -9.67
C PRO A 313 0.58 -6.07 -9.90
N TYR A 314 -0.27 -5.57 -9.00
CA TYR A 314 -0.80 -4.22 -9.06
C TYR A 314 0.22 -3.17 -8.62
N MET A 315 0.94 -3.39 -7.51
CA MET A 315 2.00 -2.49 -7.04
C MET A 315 3.11 -2.37 -8.09
N LYS A 316 3.48 -3.47 -8.77
CA LYS A 316 4.52 -3.47 -9.82
C LYS A 316 4.09 -2.84 -11.15
N LYS A 317 2.86 -2.34 -11.27
CA LYS A 317 2.49 -1.47 -12.39
C LYS A 317 3.08 -0.08 -12.28
N ILE A 318 3.42 0.36 -11.06
CA ILE A 318 4.05 1.65 -10.80
C ILE A 318 5.54 1.55 -11.14
N SER A 319 6.04 2.48 -11.94
CA SER A 319 7.44 2.56 -12.35
C SER A 319 7.92 4.01 -12.36
N LEU A 320 9.24 4.21 -12.31
CA LEU A 320 9.85 5.55 -12.46
C LEU A 320 9.40 6.24 -13.75
N GLU A 321 9.34 5.49 -14.87
CA GLU A 321 8.86 6.01 -16.16
C GLU A 321 7.45 6.61 -16.05
N LYS A 322 6.52 5.90 -15.38
CA LYS A 322 5.14 6.35 -15.23
C LYS A 322 4.99 7.48 -14.22
N ILE A 323 5.77 7.47 -13.14
CA ILE A 323 5.84 8.58 -12.18
C ILE A 323 6.31 9.85 -12.88
N LEU A 324 7.40 9.76 -13.66
CA LEU A 324 7.92 10.88 -14.44
C LEU A 324 6.88 11.38 -15.45
N TYR A 325 6.20 10.47 -16.16
CA TYR A 325 5.17 10.83 -17.12
C TYR A 325 4.03 11.63 -16.48
N VAL A 326 3.44 11.15 -15.38
CA VAL A 326 2.30 11.87 -14.76
C VAL A 326 2.72 13.22 -14.17
N LEU A 327 3.96 13.36 -13.67
CA LEU A 327 4.50 14.66 -13.25
C LEU A 327 4.75 15.61 -14.43
N HIS A 328 5.20 15.06 -15.56
CA HIS A 328 5.46 15.82 -16.77
C HIS A 328 4.17 16.38 -17.36
N THR A 329 3.17 15.51 -17.56
CA THR A 329 1.92 15.83 -18.26
C THR A 329 0.82 16.35 -17.35
N MET A 330 0.89 16.09 -16.04
CA MET A 330 -0.17 16.33 -15.06
C MET A 330 -1.48 15.57 -15.39
N GLU A 331 -1.39 14.52 -16.21
CA GLU A 331 -2.48 13.61 -16.56
C GLU A 331 -2.66 12.52 -15.49
N ASN A 332 -3.69 11.68 -15.66
CA ASN A 332 -4.08 10.65 -14.69
C ASN A 332 -4.42 11.22 -13.30
N GLN A 333 -5.16 12.33 -13.30
CA GLN A 333 -5.77 12.86 -12.09
C GLN A 333 -6.86 11.89 -11.60
N VAL A 334 -6.81 11.61 -10.31
CA VAL A 334 -7.81 10.84 -9.58
C VAL A 334 -8.92 11.78 -9.19
N GLU A 335 -10.13 11.42 -9.61
CA GLU A 335 -11.36 12.13 -9.28
C GLU A 335 -12.31 11.18 -8.58
N VAL A 336 -13.01 11.70 -7.58
CA VAL A 336 -14.04 10.97 -6.83
C VAL A 336 -15.28 11.84 -6.85
N ASP A 337 -16.43 11.24 -7.11
CA ASP A 337 -17.71 11.94 -7.07
C ASP A 337 -17.88 12.69 -5.74
N ALA A 338 -18.38 13.93 -5.79
CA ALA A 338 -18.41 14.81 -4.63
C ALA A 338 -19.29 14.25 -3.49
N GLU A 339 -20.41 13.60 -3.80
CA GLU A 339 -21.29 13.02 -2.79
C GLU A 339 -20.66 11.78 -2.15
N VAL A 340 -19.98 10.96 -2.95
CA VAL A 340 -19.21 9.82 -2.47
C VAL A 340 -18.04 10.29 -1.60
N ALA A 341 -17.30 11.30 -2.06
CA ALA A 341 -16.11 11.81 -1.38
C ALA A 341 -16.45 12.33 0.03
N VAL A 342 -17.55 13.06 0.20
CA VAL A 342 -17.97 13.56 1.53
C VAL A 342 -18.20 12.41 2.51
N LYS A 343 -18.92 11.36 2.10
CA LYS A 343 -19.22 10.20 2.95
C LYS A 343 -17.99 9.34 3.20
N ALA A 344 -17.21 9.06 2.16
CA ALA A 344 -15.96 8.32 2.27
C ALA A 344 -14.96 9.03 3.18
N ARG A 345 -14.92 10.37 3.15
CA ARG A 345 -14.07 11.16 4.05
C ARG A 345 -14.46 10.94 5.50
N GLN A 346 -15.76 10.85 5.81
CA GLN A 346 -16.23 10.65 7.18
C GLN A 346 -15.70 9.34 7.77
N SER A 347 -15.79 8.22 7.04
CA SER A 347 -15.33 6.91 7.52
C SER A 347 -13.80 6.84 7.67
N VAL A 348 -13.05 7.44 6.73
CA VAL A 348 -11.58 7.52 6.81
C VAL A 348 -11.12 8.47 7.91
N GLN A 349 -11.76 9.63 8.07
CA GLN A 349 -11.41 10.61 9.10
C GLN A 349 -11.72 10.05 10.49
N ALA A 350 -12.85 9.35 10.67
CA ALA A 350 -13.18 8.67 11.91
C ALA A 350 -12.11 7.63 12.31
N MET A 351 -11.59 6.86 11.34
CA MET A 351 -10.46 5.95 11.56
C MET A 351 -9.22 6.70 12.06
N ILE A 352 -8.83 7.79 11.38
CA ILE A 352 -7.64 8.58 11.72
C ILE A 352 -7.79 9.21 13.12
N ASP A 353 -8.94 9.79 13.41
CA ASP A 353 -9.18 10.49 14.68
C ASP A 353 -9.22 9.51 15.86
N LEU A 354 -9.86 8.35 15.68
CA LEU A 354 -9.85 7.29 16.69
C LEU A 354 -8.44 6.73 16.89
N SER A 355 -7.67 6.51 15.82
CA SER A 355 -6.27 6.06 15.91
C SER A 355 -5.41 7.03 16.73
N LYS A 356 -5.51 8.34 16.44
CA LYS A 356 -4.82 9.38 17.22
C LYS A 356 -5.23 9.39 18.68
N LYS A 357 -6.54 9.25 18.96
CA LYS A 357 -7.07 9.19 20.34
C LYS A 357 -6.50 8.00 21.11
N LEU A 358 -6.24 6.89 20.43
CA LEU A 358 -5.66 5.68 21.00
C LEU A 358 -4.11 5.68 21.03
N GLY A 359 -3.46 6.73 20.50
CA GLY A 359 -2.01 6.86 20.48
C GLY A 359 -1.32 5.94 19.47
N LEU A 360 -2.03 5.58 18.39
CA LEU A 360 -1.54 4.74 17.28
C LEU A 360 -0.89 5.56 16.16
#